data_AF-K2FXZ5-F1
#
_entry.id   AF-K2FXZ5-F1
#
_cell.length_a   1.000
_cell.length_b   1.000
_cell.length_c   1.000
_cell.angle_alpha   90.00
_cell.angle_beta   90.00
_cell.angle_gamma   90.00
#
_symmetry.space_group_name_H-M   'P 1'
#
loop_
_entity.id
_entity.type
_entity.pdbx_description
1 polymer ?
#
loop_
_entity_poly.entity_id
_entity_poly.type
_entity_poly.pdbx_seq_one_letter_code
_entity_poly.pdbx_strand_id
1 'polypeptide(L)'
;MKNKNKKHYWWHWRRKKEKEKIDIPKNNFWNSVGKEKDFFVDNLAMLVSSGMDFFSALDSIEKTAKSRMMKKIIVFLKFEVSGGSSLWKALEKTNLFSGYVNALIRMGEESGRLEENLAAIAIQQQKERAFRSKIYSAMMYPAFVFFLTIFIGIGISWFILPRLSTVFSQLNIDLPLVTKVLIGIGNFLKVYGYVAVPMFLILAITAFYFTFYFRKTKFIGQFLMLSFPKVRDLIKEVELARFGYNLGLLLEAGLPIIDALDSLCRGSEFYSYRKLYEHIKENIDKGNSFEKSLLSYKKAGKLIPLPVQQMIFASERSGKLTETLKRIGLIYEERTDNTTKNLATVLEPVLLVFVWLGVVSVAMAVILPIYSLVGGLNQNQNNPTPPPAEEIILENPTEIFEEDIIPKEEEKIIQILSTETGFLNVRSEPNKKAKIISKVYPGGIYTFEEEQNNWYLIAIGNGEKGWILGDYVKKEGEDENKEKNANETTIIEKEETVTEE
;
A
#
# COMPACT_ATOMS: atom_id res chain seq x y z
N MET A 1 72.30 16.24 -14.81
CA MET A 1 71.52 15.43 -15.78
C MET A 1 70.29 14.76 -15.12
N LYS A 2 69.29 15.51 -14.65
CA LYS A 2 68.11 14.92 -13.97
C LYS A 2 66.76 15.59 -14.29
N ASN A 3 66.66 16.28 -15.43
CA ASN A 3 65.45 17.04 -15.79
C ASN A 3 64.94 16.82 -17.23
N LYS A 4 65.35 15.73 -17.89
CA LYS A 4 64.87 15.37 -19.24
C LYS A 4 63.84 14.21 -19.27
N ASN A 5 63.71 13.42 -18.19
CA ASN A 5 62.82 12.24 -18.18
C ASN A 5 61.36 12.50 -17.79
N LYS A 6 61.02 13.60 -17.09
CA LYS A 6 59.61 13.91 -16.74
C LYS A 6 58.80 14.44 -17.94
N LYS A 7 59.42 15.20 -18.85
CA LYS A 7 58.75 15.70 -20.08
C LYS A 7 58.43 14.59 -21.09
N HIS A 8 59.23 13.51 -21.11
CA HIS A 8 59.04 12.43 -22.08
C HIS A 8 57.84 11.52 -21.73
N TYR A 9 57.58 11.27 -20.43
CA TYR A 9 56.39 10.54 -19.97
C TYR A 9 55.10 11.34 -20.20
N TRP A 10 55.14 12.66 -20.03
CA TRP A 10 53.99 13.54 -20.26
C TRP A 10 53.59 13.61 -21.75
N TRP A 11 54.56 13.58 -22.67
CA TRP A 11 54.32 13.57 -24.12
C TRP A 11 53.73 12.24 -24.63
N HIS A 12 54.20 11.09 -24.13
CA HIS A 12 53.65 9.78 -24.51
C HIS A 12 52.23 9.58 -23.92
N TRP A 13 51.94 10.12 -22.75
CA TRP A 13 50.58 10.12 -22.19
C TRP A 13 49.61 11.01 -22.99
N ARG A 14 50.07 12.20 -23.44
CA ARG A 14 49.29 13.13 -24.27
C ARG A 14 48.91 12.53 -25.62
N ARG A 15 49.84 11.88 -26.34
CA ARG A 15 49.53 11.19 -27.62
C ARG A 15 48.63 9.96 -27.47
N LYS A 16 48.72 9.25 -26.34
CA LYS A 16 47.89 8.05 -26.11
C LYS A 16 46.45 8.41 -25.75
N LYS A 17 46.23 9.57 -25.10
CA LYS A 17 44.89 10.13 -24.82
C LYS A 17 44.30 11.03 -25.91
N GLU A 18 45.11 11.65 -26.79
CA GLU A 18 44.58 12.36 -27.97
C GLU A 18 43.91 11.43 -28.99
N LYS A 19 44.27 10.13 -29.00
CA LYS A 19 43.66 9.12 -29.87
C LYS A 19 42.43 8.43 -29.27
N GLU A 20 42.25 8.48 -27.95
CA GLU A 20 40.97 8.15 -27.31
C GLU A 20 40.24 9.48 -27.08
N LYS A 21 39.46 9.95 -28.07
CA LYS A 21 38.33 10.82 -27.74
C LYS A 21 37.63 10.15 -26.56
N ILE A 22 37.70 10.73 -25.37
CA ILE A 22 36.98 10.27 -24.20
C ILE A 22 35.52 10.53 -24.54
N ASP A 23 34.93 9.61 -25.30
CA ASP A 23 33.57 9.68 -25.76
C ASP A 23 32.74 9.32 -24.54
N ILE A 24 32.34 10.35 -23.81
CA ILE A 24 31.36 10.20 -22.74
C ILE A 24 30.06 9.83 -23.46
N PRO A 25 29.52 8.62 -23.28
CA PRO A 25 28.29 8.24 -23.96
C PRO A 25 27.19 9.22 -23.55
N LYS A 26 26.68 9.99 -24.52
CA LYS A 26 25.59 10.96 -24.34
C LYS A 26 24.24 10.32 -24.00
N ASN A 27 24.18 8.98 -23.92
CA ASN A 27 22.92 8.27 -23.81
C ASN A 27 22.52 7.98 -22.35
N ASN A 28 21.21 7.95 -22.13
CA ASN A 28 20.52 8.02 -20.84
C ASN A 28 20.66 6.78 -19.91
N PHE A 29 21.86 6.23 -19.75
CA PHE A 29 22.13 5.06 -18.88
C PHE A 29 22.62 5.46 -17.47
N TRP A 30 22.10 6.59 -16.97
CA TRP A 30 22.57 7.27 -15.75
C TRP A 30 22.04 6.70 -14.43
N ASN A 31 21.12 5.73 -14.48
CA ASN A 31 20.57 5.11 -13.27
C ASN A 31 21.58 4.25 -12.48
N SER A 32 22.74 3.92 -13.08
CA SER A 32 23.79 3.16 -12.39
C SER A 32 24.75 4.01 -11.54
N VAL A 33 24.77 5.34 -11.69
CA VAL A 33 25.74 6.24 -11.00
C VAL A 33 25.10 7.00 -9.82
N GLY A 34 23.80 6.82 -9.56
CA GLY A 34 23.07 7.57 -8.54
C GLY A 34 23.73 7.55 -7.15
N LYS A 35 24.16 6.37 -6.66
CA LYS A 35 24.87 6.24 -5.38
C LYS A 35 26.29 6.80 -5.41
N GLU A 36 26.91 6.89 -6.58
CA GLU A 36 28.29 7.37 -6.72
C GLU A 36 28.39 8.89 -6.88
N LYS A 37 27.34 9.58 -7.38
CA LYS A 37 27.30 11.05 -7.39
C LYS A 37 27.45 11.60 -5.96
N ASP A 38 26.78 10.95 -5.03
CA ASP A 38 26.72 11.31 -3.62
C ASP A 38 28.09 11.11 -2.99
N PHE A 39 28.68 9.94 -3.22
CA PHE A 39 30.05 9.63 -2.85
C PHE A 39 31.05 10.68 -3.39
N PHE A 40 30.94 11.06 -4.66
CA PHE A 40 31.84 12.05 -5.26
C PHE A 40 31.76 13.39 -4.52
N VAL A 41 30.55 13.93 -4.30
CA VAL A 41 30.41 15.24 -3.64
C VAL A 41 30.81 15.19 -2.18
N ASP A 42 30.40 14.16 -1.44
CA ASP A 42 30.72 14.04 -0.01
C ASP A 42 32.24 13.98 0.19
N ASN A 43 32.95 13.16 -0.59
CA ASN A 43 34.40 13.05 -0.49
C ASN A 43 35.11 14.30 -1.02
N LEU A 44 34.63 14.91 -2.10
CA LEU A 44 35.22 16.14 -2.62
C LEU A 44 35.09 17.27 -1.60
N ALA A 45 33.90 17.45 -1.02
CA ALA A 45 33.67 18.43 0.03
C ALA A 45 34.58 18.16 1.24
N MET A 46 34.59 16.93 1.76
CA MET A 46 35.39 16.55 2.92
C MET A 46 36.91 16.77 2.70
N LEU A 47 37.44 16.36 1.55
CA LEU A 47 38.87 16.49 1.25
C LEU A 47 39.27 17.94 1.04
N VAL A 48 38.49 18.71 0.28
CA VAL A 48 38.75 20.14 0.04
C VAL A 48 38.64 20.92 1.34
N SER A 49 37.62 20.66 2.18
CA SER A 49 37.51 21.28 3.51
C SER A 49 38.61 20.87 4.49
N SER A 50 39.31 19.77 4.23
CA SER A 50 40.50 19.37 5.00
C SER A 50 41.77 20.08 4.52
N GLY A 51 41.66 21.04 3.60
CA GLY A 51 42.80 21.75 3.00
C GLY A 51 43.54 20.97 1.92
N MET A 52 43.00 19.84 1.45
CA MET A 52 43.58 19.10 0.33
C MET A 52 43.38 19.89 -0.98
N ASP A 53 44.42 19.97 -1.81
CA ASP A 53 44.28 20.60 -3.12
C ASP A 53 43.30 19.84 -4.01
N PHE A 54 42.59 20.57 -4.87
CA PHE A 54 41.51 20.03 -5.69
C PHE A 54 41.93 18.83 -6.56
N PHE A 55 43.14 18.87 -7.15
CA PHE A 55 43.60 17.79 -8.02
C PHE A 55 43.96 16.54 -7.22
N SER A 56 44.62 16.69 -6.06
CA SER A 56 44.87 15.57 -5.14
C SER A 56 43.59 14.97 -4.59
N ALA A 57 42.58 15.81 -4.30
CA ALA A 57 41.26 15.33 -3.89
C ALA A 57 40.63 14.47 -4.99
N LEU A 58 40.64 14.93 -6.25
CA LEU A 58 40.16 14.14 -7.39
C LEU A 58 40.95 12.84 -7.58
N ASP A 59 42.27 12.84 -7.40
CA ASP A 59 43.09 11.63 -7.47
C ASP A 59 42.74 10.62 -6.37
N SER A 60 42.46 11.08 -5.15
CA SER A 60 42.02 10.25 -4.03
C SER A 60 40.65 9.62 -4.31
N ILE A 61 39.70 10.41 -4.83
CA ILE A 61 38.36 9.94 -5.18
C ILE A 61 38.43 8.94 -6.34
N GLU A 62 39.28 9.16 -7.35
CA GLU A 62 39.43 8.23 -8.48
C GLU A 62 39.89 6.84 -8.02
N LYS A 63 40.85 6.78 -7.09
CA LYS A 63 41.37 5.52 -6.55
C LYS A 63 40.31 4.74 -5.78
N THR A 64 39.46 5.45 -5.04
CA THR A 64 38.42 4.86 -4.18
C THR A 64 37.10 4.60 -4.92
N ALA A 65 36.87 5.24 -6.07
CA ALA A 65 35.67 5.05 -6.87
C ALA A 65 35.48 3.58 -7.28
N LYS A 66 34.25 3.05 -7.12
CA LYS A 66 33.93 1.65 -7.43
C LYS A 66 33.64 1.47 -8.92
N SER A 67 32.81 2.31 -9.54
CA SER A 67 32.48 2.17 -10.95
C SER A 67 33.59 2.67 -11.88
N ARG A 68 33.74 1.98 -13.01
CA ARG A 68 34.60 2.42 -14.11
C ARG A 68 34.11 3.75 -14.72
N MET A 69 32.81 4.03 -14.66
CA MET A 69 32.22 5.24 -15.21
C MET A 69 32.61 6.48 -14.41
N MET A 70 32.53 6.41 -13.07
CA MET A 70 32.95 7.51 -12.21
C MET A 70 34.45 7.81 -12.36
N LYS A 71 35.30 6.78 -12.47
CA LYS A 71 36.72 6.97 -12.78
C LYS A 71 36.92 7.74 -14.10
N LYS A 72 36.20 7.37 -15.16
CA LYS A 72 36.24 8.09 -16.44
C LYS A 72 35.79 9.55 -16.30
N ILE A 73 34.72 9.81 -15.53
CA ILE A 73 34.22 11.16 -15.27
C ILE A 73 35.30 11.97 -14.54
N ILE A 74 35.90 11.45 -13.48
CA ILE A 74 36.95 12.15 -12.73
C ILE A 74 38.17 12.44 -13.61
N VAL A 75 38.58 11.48 -14.43
CA VAL A 75 39.67 11.68 -15.40
C VAL A 75 39.34 12.77 -16.42
N PHE A 76 38.10 12.82 -16.90
CA PHE A 76 37.62 13.88 -17.78
C PHE A 76 37.62 15.25 -17.11
N LEU A 77 37.12 15.34 -15.86
CA LEU A 77 37.12 16.59 -15.09
C LEU A 77 38.55 17.10 -14.89
N LYS A 78 39.49 16.23 -14.50
CA LYS A 78 40.90 16.61 -14.38
C LYS A 78 41.47 17.14 -15.69
N PHE A 79 41.15 16.50 -16.81
CA PHE A 79 41.62 16.93 -18.13
C PHE A 79 41.07 18.30 -18.54
N GLU A 80 39.75 18.52 -18.42
CA GLU A 80 39.11 19.80 -18.77
C GLU A 80 39.61 20.94 -17.88
N VAL A 81 39.71 20.72 -16.56
CA VAL A 81 40.14 21.74 -15.60
C VAL A 81 41.63 22.05 -15.76
N SER A 82 42.48 21.03 -15.97
CA SER A 82 43.90 21.26 -16.34
C SER A 82 44.07 21.96 -17.69
N GLY A 83 43.08 21.85 -18.58
CA GLY A 83 43.02 22.57 -19.85
C GLY A 83 42.54 24.02 -19.73
N GLY A 84 42.20 24.49 -18.52
CA GLY A 84 41.74 25.85 -18.25
C GLY A 84 40.21 26.04 -18.32
N SER A 85 39.43 24.96 -18.48
CA SER A 85 37.97 25.05 -18.31
C SER A 85 37.62 25.23 -16.83
N SER A 86 36.58 25.99 -16.55
CA SER A 86 36.01 26.02 -15.20
C SER A 86 35.42 24.66 -14.82
N LEU A 87 35.47 24.33 -13.53
CA LEU A 87 34.94 23.09 -12.97
C LEU A 87 33.46 22.93 -13.26
N TRP A 88 32.67 24.00 -13.08
CA TRP A 88 31.22 23.93 -13.30
C TRP A 88 30.87 23.60 -14.77
N LYS A 89 31.63 24.12 -15.75
CA LYS A 89 31.42 23.82 -17.18
C LYS A 89 31.78 22.37 -17.50
N ALA A 90 32.86 21.86 -16.89
CA ALA A 90 33.26 20.47 -17.05
C ALA A 90 32.19 19.53 -16.47
N LEU A 91 31.67 19.85 -15.28
CA LEU A 91 30.59 19.09 -14.64
C LEU A 91 29.27 19.15 -15.42
N GLU A 92 28.91 20.30 -15.96
CA GLU A 92 27.70 20.46 -16.78
C GLU A 92 27.69 19.52 -17.99
N LYS A 93 28.84 19.34 -18.67
CA LYS A 93 28.99 18.38 -19.78
C LYS A 93 28.74 16.92 -19.36
N THR A 94 28.97 16.59 -18.09
CA THR A 94 28.74 15.24 -17.57
C THR A 94 27.28 14.99 -17.20
N ASN A 95 26.45 16.03 -17.05
CA ASN A 95 25.09 15.92 -16.50
C ASN A 95 24.99 15.11 -15.20
N LEU A 96 26.08 15.08 -14.40
CA LEU A 96 26.14 14.30 -13.16
C LEU A 96 25.23 14.87 -12.07
N PHE A 97 25.05 16.19 -12.06
CA PHE A 97 24.33 16.92 -11.03
C PHE A 97 23.13 17.69 -11.57
N SER A 98 22.19 18.01 -10.67
CA SER A 98 21.05 18.88 -10.93
C SER A 98 21.50 20.33 -11.17
N GLY A 99 20.61 21.13 -11.78
CA GLY A 99 20.90 22.53 -12.10
C GLY A 99 21.33 23.38 -10.90
N TYR A 100 20.73 23.17 -9.72
CA TYR A 100 21.09 23.94 -8.52
C TYR A 100 22.50 23.61 -8.00
N VAL A 101 22.96 22.35 -8.11
CA VAL A 101 24.31 21.95 -7.69
C VAL A 101 25.35 22.58 -8.62
N ASN A 102 25.12 22.52 -9.93
CA ASN A 102 26.00 23.18 -10.89
C ASN A 102 26.07 24.70 -10.66
N ALA A 103 24.93 25.34 -10.32
CA ALA A 103 24.89 26.76 -9.99
C ALA A 103 25.68 27.10 -8.72
N LEU A 104 25.59 26.28 -7.66
CA LEU A 104 26.38 26.47 -6.44
C LEU A 104 27.88 26.27 -6.66
N ILE A 105 28.26 25.28 -7.49
CA ILE A 105 29.67 25.07 -7.86
C ILE A 105 30.17 26.27 -8.68
N ARG A 106 29.37 26.75 -9.64
CA ARG A 106 29.69 27.97 -10.42
C ARG A 106 29.91 29.16 -9.50
N MET A 107 28.97 29.45 -8.60
CA MET A 107 29.10 30.55 -7.64
C MET A 107 30.30 30.37 -6.72
N GLY A 108 30.58 29.15 -6.27
CA GLY A 108 31.73 28.87 -5.42
C GLY A 108 33.06 29.07 -6.14
N GLU A 109 33.13 28.72 -7.42
CA GLU A 109 34.31 28.92 -8.25
C GLU A 109 34.51 30.41 -8.61
N GLU A 110 33.44 31.14 -8.95
CA GLU A 110 33.48 32.57 -9.28
C GLU A 110 33.77 33.45 -8.06
N SER A 111 33.27 33.08 -6.87
CA SER A 111 33.45 33.83 -5.61
C SER A 111 34.65 33.35 -4.77
N GLY A 112 35.32 32.27 -5.17
CA GLY A 112 36.39 31.64 -4.38
C GLY A 112 35.92 30.88 -3.14
N ARG A 113 34.60 30.73 -2.93
CA ARG A 113 33.99 30.03 -1.78
C ARG A 113 33.56 28.60 -2.12
N LEU A 114 34.33 27.92 -2.98
CA LEU A 114 34.01 26.58 -3.46
C LEU A 114 33.90 25.56 -2.31
N GLU A 115 34.76 25.68 -1.30
CA GLU A 115 34.75 24.83 -0.11
C GLU A 115 33.39 24.89 0.62
N GLU A 116 32.94 26.10 0.97
CA GLU A 116 31.67 26.31 1.67
C GLU A 116 30.48 25.78 0.86
N ASN A 117 30.46 26.05 -0.45
CA ASN A 117 29.38 25.61 -1.32
C ASN A 117 29.37 24.08 -1.48
N LEU A 118 30.53 23.44 -1.60
CA LEU A 118 30.63 21.98 -1.64
C LEU A 118 30.11 21.34 -0.34
N ALA A 119 30.45 21.92 0.82
CA ALA A 119 29.93 21.46 2.11
C ALA A 119 28.39 21.60 2.19
N ALA A 120 27.83 22.73 1.74
CA ALA A 120 26.38 22.93 1.69
C ALA A 120 25.68 21.95 0.74
N ILE A 121 26.29 21.65 -0.42
CA ILE A 121 25.77 20.64 -1.36
C ILE A 121 25.81 19.24 -0.73
N ALA A 122 26.90 18.88 -0.04
CA ALA A 122 27.03 17.56 0.61
C ALA A 122 25.94 17.36 1.68
N ILE A 123 25.73 18.35 2.55
CA ILE A 123 24.65 18.32 3.56
C ILE A 123 23.29 18.15 2.88
N GLN A 124 23.02 18.91 1.82
CA GLN A 124 21.74 18.84 1.12
C GLN A 124 21.51 17.47 0.45
N GLN A 125 22.55 16.87 -0.14
CA GLN A 125 22.45 15.52 -0.70
C GLN A 125 22.28 14.46 0.40
N GLN A 126 22.92 14.62 1.55
CA GLN A 126 22.70 13.72 2.70
C GLN A 126 21.24 13.72 3.15
N LYS A 127 20.62 14.90 3.24
CA LYS A 127 19.19 15.05 3.57
C LYS A 127 18.30 14.36 2.55
N GLU A 128 18.53 14.60 1.26
CA GLU A 128 17.79 13.94 0.17
C GLU A 128 17.95 12.41 0.20
N ARG A 129 19.15 11.89 0.50
CA ARG A 129 19.38 10.45 0.69
C ARG A 129 18.61 9.90 1.88
N ALA A 130 18.64 10.59 3.02
CA ALA A 130 17.92 10.18 4.22
C ALA A 130 16.40 10.14 3.96
N PHE A 131 15.87 11.14 3.25
CA PHE A 131 14.47 11.17 2.82
C PHE A 131 14.10 9.98 1.92
N ARG A 132 14.90 9.72 0.88
CA ARG A 132 14.69 8.57 -0.03
C ARG A 132 14.74 7.24 0.71
N SER A 133 15.67 7.10 1.65
CA SER A 133 15.79 5.91 2.50
C SER A 133 14.52 5.71 3.35
N LYS A 134 14.01 6.77 3.98
CA LYS A 134 12.76 6.71 4.75
C LYS A 134 11.57 6.29 3.89
N ILE A 135 11.42 6.83 2.68
CA ILE A 135 10.37 6.41 1.74
C ILE A 135 10.53 4.92 1.42
N TYR A 136 11.73 4.49 1.05
CA TYR A 136 11.97 3.10 0.66
C TYR A 136 11.65 2.14 1.80
N SER A 137 12.09 2.46 3.02
CA SER A 137 11.80 1.68 4.22
C SER A 137 10.31 1.62 4.54
N ALA A 138 9.57 2.74 4.41
CA ALA A 138 8.12 2.78 4.63
C ALA A 138 7.33 1.96 3.60
N MET A 139 7.84 1.84 2.37
CA MET A 139 7.21 1.07 1.28
C MET A 139 7.59 -0.42 1.29
N MET A 140 8.68 -0.81 1.96
CA MET A 140 9.18 -2.18 1.93
C MET A 140 8.17 -3.18 2.50
N TYR A 141 7.58 -2.88 3.66
CA TYR A 141 6.59 -3.78 4.27
C TYR A 141 5.34 -3.95 3.40
N PRO A 142 4.67 -2.87 2.92
CA PRO A 142 3.54 -3.03 2.03
C PRO A 142 3.86 -3.78 0.74
N ALA A 143 5.01 -3.53 0.13
CA ALA A 143 5.43 -4.24 -1.07
C ALA A 143 5.63 -5.74 -0.82
N PHE A 144 6.24 -6.12 0.32
CA PHE A 144 6.46 -7.51 0.69
C PHE A 144 5.15 -8.27 0.92
N VAL A 145 4.24 -7.71 1.72
CA VAL A 145 2.96 -8.37 2.01
C VAL A 145 2.09 -8.47 0.76
N PHE A 146 2.02 -7.41 -0.05
CA PHE A 146 1.29 -7.42 -1.32
C PHE A 146 1.83 -8.50 -2.27
N PHE A 147 3.16 -8.60 -2.38
CA PHE A 147 3.80 -9.66 -3.16
C PHE A 147 3.43 -11.05 -2.63
N LEU A 148 3.48 -11.27 -1.31
CA LEU A 148 3.14 -12.55 -0.68
C LEU A 148 1.66 -12.93 -0.91
N THR A 149 0.73 -11.98 -0.73
CA THR A 149 -0.70 -12.21 -0.97
C THR A 149 -0.99 -12.59 -2.42
N ILE A 150 -0.39 -11.89 -3.39
CA ILE A 150 -0.52 -12.23 -4.81
C ILE A 150 0.10 -13.59 -5.10
N PHE A 151 1.28 -13.87 -4.55
CA PHE A 151 1.99 -15.13 -4.75
C PHE A 151 1.16 -16.32 -4.25
N ILE A 152 0.61 -16.24 -3.04
CA ILE A 152 -0.27 -17.27 -2.46
C ILE A 152 -1.55 -17.40 -3.29
N GLY A 153 -2.19 -16.29 -3.66
CA GLY A 153 -3.41 -16.29 -4.47
C GLY A 153 -3.22 -16.96 -5.83
N ILE A 154 -2.12 -16.66 -6.52
CA ILE A 154 -1.75 -17.32 -7.78
C ILE A 154 -1.48 -18.81 -7.55
N GLY A 155 -0.77 -19.18 -6.49
CA GLY A 155 -0.50 -20.59 -6.15
C GLY A 155 -1.79 -21.40 -5.95
N ILE A 156 -2.77 -20.84 -5.23
CA ILE A 156 -4.07 -21.48 -5.01
C ILE A 156 -4.86 -21.59 -6.32
N SER A 157 -4.90 -20.53 -7.13
CA SER A 157 -5.59 -20.51 -8.42
C SER A 157 -4.97 -21.47 -9.44
N TRP A 158 -3.64 -21.61 -9.48
CA TRP A 158 -2.95 -22.46 -10.45
C TRP A 158 -2.92 -23.93 -10.03
N PHE A 159 -2.72 -24.24 -8.75
CA PHE A 159 -2.51 -25.62 -8.31
C PHE A 159 -3.75 -26.27 -7.66
N ILE A 160 -4.41 -25.55 -6.75
CA ILE A 160 -5.46 -26.12 -5.90
C ILE A 160 -6.81 -26.12 -6.63
N LEU A 161 -7.21 -24.97 -7.17
CA LEU A 161 -8.53 -24.79 -7.78
C LEU A 161 -8.82 -25.72 -8.96
N PRO A 162 -7.88 -25.99 -9.90
CA PRO A 162 -8.15 -26.91 -11.01
C PRO A 162 -8.39 -28.34 -10.56
N ARG A 163 -7.75 -28.79 -9.47
CA ARG A 163 -7.97 -30.12 -8.88
C ARG A 163 -9.34 -30.23 -8.22
N LEU A 164 -9.79 -29.16 -7.57
CA LEU A 164 -11.14 -29.11 -7.02
C LEU A 164 -12.20 -29.05 -8.13
N SER A 165 -11.92 -28.30 -9.21
CA SER A 165 -12.80 -28.19 -10.37
C SER A 165 -13.12 -29.53 -11.02
N THR A 166 -12.16 -30.46 -11.11
CA THR A 166 -12.42 -31.79 -11.68
C THR A 166 -13.39 -32.60 -10.83
N VAL A 167 -13.30 -32.48 -9.50
CA VAL A 167 -14.23 -33.13 -8.56
C VAL A 167 -15.62 -32.51 -8.68
N PHE A 168 -15.72 -31.17 -8.70
CA PHE A 168 -17.02 -30.49 -8.81
C PHE A 168 -17.73 -30.75 -10.14
N SER A 169 -16.96 -30.89 -11.23
CA SER A 169 -17.54 -31.19 -12.56
C SER A 169 -18.11 -32.61 -12.64
N GLN A 170 -17.52 -33.58 -11.92
CA GLN A 170 -18.05 -34.94 -11.82
C GLN A 170 -19.39 -35.01 -11.06
N LEU A 171 -19.63 -34.04 -10.18
CA LEU A 171 -20.83 -33.95 -9.36
C LEU A 171 -21.94 -33.10 -10.00
N ASN A 172 -21.74 -32.58 -11.23
CA ASN A 172 -22.66 -31.69 -11.94
C ASN A 172 -23.12 -30.47 -11.12
N ILE A 173 -22.23 -29.92 -10.30
CA ILE A 173 -22.51 -28.75 -9.46
C ILE A 173 -22.14 -27.46 -10.22
N ASP A 174 -23.05 -26.49 -10.20
CA ASP A 174 -22.78 -25.16 -10.74
C ASP A 174 -21.77 -24.39 -9.88
N LEU A 175 -20.61 -24.10 -10.47
CA LEU A 175 -19.57 -23.33 -9.78
C LEU A 175 -19.97 -21.85 -9.66
N PRO A 176 -19.75 -21.22 -8.49
CA PRO A 176 -19.92 -19.77 -8.30
C PRO A 176 -19.04 -18.96 -9.26
N LEU A 177 -19.46 -17.73 -9.57
CA LEU A 177 -18.76 -16.84 -10.51
C LEU A 177 -17.30 -16.61 -10.08
N VAL A 178 -17.06 -16.37 -8.79
CA VAL A 178 -15.71 -16.16 -8.23
C VAL A 178 -14.82 -17.38 -8.50
N THR A 179 -15.33 -18.59 -8.27
CA THR A 179 -14.60 -19.84 -8.53
C THR A 179 -14.35 -20.04 -10.03
N LYS A 180 -15.33 -19.77 -10.90
CA LYS A 180 -15.20 -19.85 -12.37
C LYS A 180 -14.09 -18.92 -12.89
N VAL A 181 -14.04 -17.67 -12.40
CA VAL A 181 -13.00 -16.70 -12.78
C VAL A 181 -11.62 -17.16 -12.35
N LEU A 182 -11.46 -17.61 -11.09
CA LEU A 182 -10.16 -18.05 -10.59
C LEU A 182 -9.68 -19.36 -11.26
N ILE A 183 -10.57 -20.30 -11.59
CA ILE A 183 -10.23 -21.49 -12.38
C ILE A 183 -9.85 -21.08 -13.81
N GLY A 184 -10.58 -20.14 -14.41
CA GLY A 184 -10.26 -19.59 -15.73
C GLY A 184 -8.85 -19.00 -15.78
N ILE A 185 -8.48 -18.19 -14.78
CA ILE A 185 -7.13 -17.65 -14.61
C ILE A 185 -6.11 -18.78 -14.43
N GLY A 186 -6.40 -19.76 -13.57
CA GLY A 186 -5.51 -20.90 -13.32
C GLY A 186 -5.25 -21.75 -14.55
N ASN A 187 -6.28 -22.05 -15.35
CA ASN A 187 -6.18 -22.80 -16.60
C ASN A 187 -5.44 -21.99 -17.66
N PHE A 188 -5.70 -20.69 -17.77
CA PHE A 188 -4.96 -19.78 -18.65
C PHE A 188 -3.47 -19.75 -18.28
N LEU A 189 -3.13 -19.66 -16.99
CA LEU A 189 -1.75 -19.72 -16.50
C LEU A 189 -1.11 -21.10 -16.70
N LYS A 190 -1.88 -22.19 -16.61
CA LYS A 190 -1.36 -23.54 -16.85
C LYS A 190 -0.97 -23.75 -18.32
N VAL A 191 -1.78 -23.27 -19.26
CA VAL A 191 -1.53 -23.44 -20.70
C VAL A 191 -0.58 -22.39 -21.24
N TYR A 192 -0.82 -21.11 -20.92
CA TYR A 192 -0.10 -19.98 -21.49
C TYR A 192 0.88 -19.33 -20.52
N GLY A 193 0.99 -19.77 -19.26
CA GLY A 193 1.76 -19.06 -18.23
C GLY A 193 3.22 -18.80 -18.58
N TYR A 194 3.89 -19.72 -19.27
CA TYR A 194 5.28 -19.53 -19.72
C TYR A 194 5.45 -18.33 -20.67
N VAL A 195 4.40 -17.94 -21.41
CA VAL A 195 4.39 -16.79 -22.32
C VAL A 195 3.65 -15.60 -21.70
N ALA A 196 2.48 -15.84 -21.13
CA ALA A 196 1.58 -14.83 -20.59
C ALA A 196 2.13 -14.12 -19.35
N VAL A 197 2.80 -14.84 -18.43
CA VAL A 197 3.40 -14.23 -17.23
C VAL A 197 4.52 -13.27 -17.61
N PRO A 198 5.57 -13.67 -18.36
CA PRO A 198 6.62 -12.73 -18.76
C PRO A 198 6.09 -11.63 -19.68
N MET A 199 5.14 -11.92 -20.57
CA MET A 199 4.52 -10.89 -21.42
C MET A 199 3.76 -9.86 -20.59
N PHE A 200 2.94 -10.27 -19.62
CA PHE A 200 2.25 -9.38 -18.69
C PHE A 200 3.25 -8.55 -17.87
N LEU A 201 4.32 -9.16 -17.39
CA LEU A 201 5.37 -8.48 -16.63
C LEU A 201 6.07 -7.42 -17.49
N ILE A 202 6.40 -7.74 -18.75
CA ILE A 202 6.95 -6.77 -19.71
C ILE A 202 5.96 -5.66 -20.00
N LEU A 203 4.68 -5.97 -20.20
CA LEU A 203 3.63 -4.99 -20.46
C LEU A 203 3.40 -4.07 -19.26
N ALA A 204 3.37 -4.62 -18.05
CA ALA A 204 3.24 -3.88 -16.80
C ALA A 204 4.46 -2.99 -16.56
N ILE A 205 5.68 -3.50 -16.75
CA ILE A 205 6.92 -2.71 -16.66
C ILE A 205 6.92 -1.60 -17.71
N THR A 206 6.52 -1.90 -18.95
CA THR A 206 6.47 -0.93 -20.05
C THR A 206 5.42 0.14 -19.77
N ALA A 207 4.21 -0.23 -19.36
CA ALA A 207 3.15 0.69 -18.98
C ALA A 207 3.56 1.57 -17.78
N PHE A 208 4.19 0.97 -16.76
CA PHE A 208 4.74 1.70 -15.61
C PHE A 208 5.84 2.68 -16.04
N TYR A 209 6.79 2.23 -16.87
CA TYR A 209 7.85 3.07 -17.41
C TYR A 209 7.31 4.24 -18.24
N PHE A 210 6.34 3.99 -19.13
CA PHE A 210 5.69 5.05 -19.88
C PHE A 210 4.92 6.00 -18.97
N THR A 211 4.19 5.51 -17.98
CA THR A 211 3.38 6.36 -17.09
C THR A 211 4.22 7.24 -16.17
N PHE A 212 5.32 6.70 -15.61
CA PHE A 212 6.09 7.38 -14.57
C PHE A 212 7.44 7.93 -15.03
N TYR A 213 8.02 7.40 -16.10
CA TYR A 213 9.40 7.73 -16.52
C TYR A 213 9.48 8.44 -17.87
N PHE A 214 8.57 8.14 -18.80
CA PHE A 214 8.61 8.73 -20.14
C PHE A 214 8.20 10.20 -20.13
N ARG A 215 9.08 11.09 -20.64
CA ARG A 215 8.97 12.56 -20.50
C ARG A 215 7.61 13.14 -20.93
N LYS A 216 6.97 12.59 -21.97
CA LYS A 216 5.70 13.11 -22.49
C LYS A 216 4.47 12.65 -21.70
N THR A 217 4.54 11.53 -21.00
CA THR A 217 3.43 10.91 -20.26
C THR A 217 3.61 10.96 -18.75
N LYS A 218 4.78 11.42 -18.27
CA LYS A 218 5.08 11.67 -16.85
C LYS A 218 4.00 12.52 -16.15
N PHE A 219 3.32 13.40 -16.88
CA PHE A 219 2.24 14.22 -16.31
C PHE A 219 1.03 13.39 -15.85
N ILE A 220 0.73 12.25 -16.49
CA ILE A 220 -0.35 11.35 -16.09
C ILE A 220 0.01 10.68 -14.75
N GLY A 221 1.23 10.14 -14.63
CA GLY A 221 1.70 9.57 -13.37
C GLY A 221 1.73 10.59 -12.23
N GLN A 222 2.14 11.83 -12.53
CA GLN A 222 2.11 12.93 -11.56
C GLN A 222 0.68 13.31 -11.16
N PHE A 223 -0.26 13.32 -12.11
CA PHE A 223 -1.67 13.58 -11.81
C PHE A 223 -2.25 12.50 -10.90
N LEU A 224 -1.97 11.21 -11.18
CA LEU A 224 -2.43 10.09 -10.36
C LEU A 224 -1.88 10.18 -8.92
N MET A 225 -0.60 10.51 -8.75
CA MET A 225 0.01 10.71 -7.43
C MET A 225 -0.62 11.90 -6.67
N LEU A 226 -0.95 12.99 -7.37
CA LEU A 226 -1.56 14.18 -6.79
C LEU A 226 -3.04 14.00 -6.43
N SER A 227 -3.70 12.93 -6.90
CA SER A 227 -5.07 12.60 -6.55
C SER A 227 -5.19 12.02 -5.14
N PHE A 228 -4.18 11.30 -4.66
CA PHE A 228 -4.18 10.73 -3.31
C PHE A 228 -3.86 11.83 -2.27
N PRO A 229 -4.77 12.14 -1.32
CA PRO A 229 -4.63 13.31 -0.44
C PRO A 229 -3.30 13.35 0.32
N LYS A 230 -2.89 12.24 0.95
CA LYS A 230 -1.64 12.17 1.73
C LYS A 230 -0.38 12.23 0.87
N VAL A 231 -0.39 11.60 -0.30
CA VAL A 231 0.73 11.65 -1.25
C VAL A 231 0.87 13.06 -1.82
N ARG A 232 -0.26 13.72 -2.11
CA ARG A 232 -0.29 15.11 -2.55
C ARG A 232 0.32 16.05 -1.51
N ASP A 233 -0.04 15.88 -0.25
CA ASP A 233 0.48 16.72 0.83
C ASP A 233 1.99 16.50 1.01
N LEU A 234 2.46 15.25 0.97
CA LEU A 234 3.89 14.92 0.97
C LEU A 234 4.64 15.58 -0.21
N ILE A 235 4.11 15.51 -1.43
CA ILE A 235 4.72 16.15 -2.61
C ILE A 235 4.83 17.67 -2.40
N LYS A 236 3.79 18.31 -1.85
CA LYS A 236 3.82 19.74 -1.56
C LYS A 236 4.88 20.08 -0.53
N GLU A 237 4.96 19.32 0.55
CA GLU A 237 5.95 19.54 1.61
C GLU A 237 7.37 19.39 1.10
N VAL A 238 7.65 18.35 0.29
CA VAL A 238 8.94 18.12 -0.35
C VAL A 238 9.31 19.28 -1.28
N GLU A 239 8.39 19.72 -2.15
CA GLU A 239 8.68 20.80 -3.09
C GLU A 239 8.82 22.15 -2.38
N LEU A 240 8.11 22.40 -1.27
CA LEU A 240 8.30 23.61 -0.46
C LEU A 240 9.61 23.59 0.32
N ALA A 241 10.00 22.43 0.85
CA ALA A 241 11.29 22.23 1.50
C ALA A 241 12.44 22.54 0.51
N ARG A 242 12.36 21.96 -0.69
CA ARG A 242 13.32 22.18 -1.78
C ARG A 242 13.30 23.62 -2.28
N PHE A 243 12.12 24.19 -2.52
CA PHE A 243 11.96 25.57 -2.97
C PHE A 243 12.59 26.54 -1.99
N GLY A 244 12.19 26.49 -0.71
CA GLY A 244 12.69 27.39 0.31
C GLY A 244 14.19 27.21 0.55
N TYR A 245 14.64 25.98 0.78
CA TYR A 245 16.05 25.73 1.11
C TYR A 245 16.98 26.02 -0.06
N ASN A 246 16.68 25.51 -1.26
CA ASN A 246 17.57 25.68 -2.41
C ASN A 246 17.56 27.13 -2.92
N LEU A 247 16.40 27.81 -2.95
CA LEU A 247 16.36 29.22 -3.34
C LEU A 247 17.11 30.08 -2.33
N GLY A 248 16.86 29.87 -1.03
CA GLY A 248 17.54 30.58 0.04
C GLY A 248 19.05 30.36 0.01
N LEU A 249 19.51 29.12 -0.22
CA LEU A 249 20.95 28.81 -0.32
C LEU A 249 21.60 29.46 -1.55
N LEU A 250 20.92 29.48 -2.70
CA LEU A 250 21.43 30.15 -3.92
C LEU A 250 21.53 31.67 -3.73
N LEU A 251 20.53 32.28 -3.09
CA LEU A 251 20.55 33.71 -2.78
C LEU A 251 21.60 34.07 -1.72
N GLU A 252 21.81 33.21 -0.72
CA GLU A 252 22.86 33.37 0.29
C GLU A 252 24.26 33.28 -0.33
N ALA A 253 24.43 32.41 -1.34
CA ALA A 253 25.65 32.32 -2.14
C ALA A 253 25.85 33.54 -3.07
N GLY A 254 24.91 34.49 -3.10
CA GLY A 254 24.98 35.72 -3.88
C GLY A 254 24.50 35.60 -5.33
N LEU A 255 23.84 34.49 -5.70
CA LEU A 255 23.33 34.31 -7.05
C LEU A 255 22.14 35.26 -7.30
N PRO A 256 22.06 35.96 -8.45
CA PRO A 256 20.89 36.76 -8.81
C PRO A 256 19.60 35.94 -8.79
N ILE A 257 18.49 36.55 -8.36
CA ILE A 257 17.21 35.84 -8.16
C ILE A 257 16.70 35.14 -9.43
N ILE A 258 16.93 35.75 -10.60
CA ILE A 258 16.51 35.21 -11.90
C ILE A 258 17.28 33.93 -12.21
N ASP A 259 18.61 33.94 -12.01
CA ASP A 259 19.46 32.77 -12.21
C ASP A 259 19.16 31.66 -11.18
N ALA A 260 18.84 32.05 -9.95
CA ALA A 260 18.44 31.11 -8.90
C ALA A 260 17.12 30.42 -9.24
N LEU A 261 16.11 31.17 -9.71
CA LEU A 261 14.83 30.62 -10.17
C LEU A 261 15.00 29.75 -11.42
N ASP A 262 15.85 30.13 -12.37
CA ASP A 262 16.14 29.31 -13.56
C ASP A 262 16.79 27.97 -13.18
N SER A 263 17.67 27.99 -12.16
CA SER A 263 18.30 26.79 -11.61
C SER A 263 17.27 25.86 -10.93
N LEU A 264 16.26 26.41 -10.25
CA LEU A 264 15.13 25.65 -9.71
C LEU A 264 14.20 25.11 -10.80
N CYS A 265 13.92 25.88 -11.85
CA CYS A 265 13.12 25.43 -13.00
C CYS A 265 13.71 24.16 -13.63
N ARG A 266 15.03 24.17 -13.85
CA ARG A 266 15.79 23.02 -14.38
C ARG A 266 15.88 21.86 -13.39
N GLY A 267 15.85 22.14 -12.09
CA GLY A 267 15.96 21.16 -11.02
C GLY A 267 14.64 20.49 -10.59
N SER A 268 13.48 21.13 -10.78
CA SER A 268 12.20 20.58 -10.31
C SER A 268 11.73 19.39 -11.15
N GLU A 269 11.31 18.31 -10.48
CA GLU A 269 10.85 17.07 -11.12
C GLU A 269 9.36 17.11 -11.50
N PHE A 270 8.58 17.97 -10.84
CA PHE A 270 7.14 18.09 -11.02
C PHE A 270 6.78 19.19 -12.00
N TYR A 271 6.00 18.85 -13.02
CA TYR A 271 5.63 19.79 -14.08
C TYR A 271 4.88 21.02 -13.57
N SER A 272 3.99 20.82 -12.58
CA SER A 272 3.20 21.90 -11.97
C SER A 272 4.09 22.94 -11.26
N TYR A 273 5.14 22.50 -10.56
CA TYR A 273 6.09 23.38 -9.87
C TYR A 273 7.06 24.05 -10.85
N ARG A 274 7.52 23.32 -11.87
CA ARG A 274 8.33 23.92 -12.95
C ARG A 274 7.63 25.09 -13.61
N LYS A 275 6.35 24.94 -13.99
CA LYS A 275 5.53 26.03 -14.54
C LYS A 275 5.34 27.20 -13.58
N LEU A 276 5.19 26.90 -12.29
CA LEU A 276 5.10 27.93 -11.26
C LEU A 276 6.40 28.75 -11.19
N TYR A 277 7.55 28.09 -11.13
CA TYR A 277 8.86 28.76 -11.05
C TYR A 277 9.17 29.55 -12.31
N GLU A 278 8.83 29.01 -13.48
CA GLU A 278 8.96 29.71 -14.77
C GLU A 278 8.10 30.98 -14.80
N HIS A 279 6.84 30.88 -14.37
CA HIS A 279 5.95 32.04 -14.25
C HIS A 279 6.49 33.09 -13.26
N ILE A 280 6.99 32.67 -12.10
CA ILE A 280 7.60 33.59 -11.12
C ILE A 280 8.84 34.28 -11.71
N LYS A 281 9.72 33.52 -12.37
CA LYS A 281 10.92 34.03 -13.03
C LYS A 281 10.57 35.11 -14.05
N GLU A 282 9.64 34.82 -14.96
CA GLU A 282 9.22 35.76 -16.01
C GLU A 282 8.59 37.03 -15.45
N ASN A 283 7.85 36.95 -14.34
CA ASN A 283 7.24 38.13 -13.73
C ASN A 283 8.27 39.00 -13.01
N ILE A 284 9.24 38.38 -12.33
CA ILE A 284 10.34 39.08 -11.65
C ILE A 284 11.28 39.72 -12.67
N ASP A 285 11.57 39.05 -13.79
CA ASP A 285 12.35 39.60 -14.91
C ASP A 285 11.69 40.87 -15.49
N LYS A 286 10.35 40.91 -15.52
CA LYS A 286 9.55 42.09 -15.88
C LYS A 286 9.47 43.16 -14.77
N GLY A 287 10.17 43.00 -13.66
CA GLY A 287 10.19 43.93 -12.53
C GLY A 287 9.00 43.85 -11.58
N ASN A 288 8.20 42.78 -11.62
CA ASN A 288 7.11 42.58 -10.66
C ASN A 288 7.62 41.93 -9.36
N SER A 289 6.94 42.21 -8.24
CA SER A 289 7.22 41.58 -6.95
C SER A 289 6.83 40.10 -6.90
N PHE A 290 7.35 39.36 -5.92
CA PHE A 290 6.90 37.99 -5.61
C PHE A 290 5.40 37.93 -5.33
N GLU A 291 4.86 38.94 -4.65
CA GLU A 291 3.43 39.07 -4.39
C GLU A 291 2.60 39.06 -5.66
N LYS A 292 2.91 39.97 -6.59
CA LYS A 292 2.19 40.06 -7.87
C LYS A 292 2.42 38.81 -8.72
N SER A 293 3.62 38.23 -8.66
CA SER A 293 3.97 37.00 -9.38
C SER A 293 3.16 35.79 -8.91
N LEU A 294 3.00 35.62 -7.59
CA LEU A 294 2.25 34.50 -7.01
C LEU A 294 0.73 34.70 -7.16
N LEU A 295 0.21 35.92 -6.96
CA LEU A 295 -1.22 36.20 -7.08
C LEU A 295 -1.72 36.09 -8.53
N SER A 296 -0.89 36.43 -9.52
CA SER A 296 -1.25 36.31 -10.95
C SER A 296 -1.35 34.86 -11.42
N TYR A 297 -0.78 33.90 -10.70
CA TYR A 297 -0.84 32.49 -11.07
C TYR A 297 -2.05 31.79 -10.41
N LYS A 298 -3.09 31.51 -11.21
CA LYS A 298 -4.37 30.93 -10.75
C LYS A 298 -4.25 29.67 -9.85
N LYS A 299 -3.19 28.87 -10.02
CA LYS A 299 -2.98 27.63 -9.26
C LYS A 299 -2.02 27.80 -8.07
N ALA A 300 -1.54 29.01 -7.77
CA ALA A 300 -0.54 29.25 -6.72
C ALA A 300 -1.02 28.75 -5.36
N GLY A 301 -2.25 29.08 -4.96
CA GLY A 301 -2.81 28.63 -3.67
C GLY A 301 -2.94 27.11 -3.52
N LYS A 302 -2.96 26.35 -4.63
CA LYS A 302 -2.96 24.88 -4.58
C LYS A 302 -1.55 24.30 -4.38
N LEU A 303 -0.52 24.99 -4.83
CA LEU A 303 0.87 24.52 -4.83
C LEU A 303 1.68 25.08 -3.64
N ILE A 304 1.44 26.33 -3.27
CA ILE A 304 2.05 27.02 -2.15
C ILE A 304 0.95 27.45 -1.18
N PRO A 305 0.91 26.92 0.05
CA PRO A 305 -0.06 27.31 1.07
C PRO A 305 -0.01 28.80 1.40
N LEU A 306 -1.16 29.38 1.72
CA LEU A 306 -1.30 30.81 2.02
C LEU A 306 -0.31 31.31 3.09
N PRO A 307 -0.06 30.61 4.22
CA PRO A 307 0.93 31.07 5.21
C PRO A 307 2.33 31.27 4.62
N VAL A 308 2.73 30.41 3.68
CA VAL A 308 4.06 30.51 3.04
C VAL A 308 4.12 31.70 2.10
N GLN A 309 3.05 31.95 1.34
CA GLN A 309 2.98 33.12 0.46
C GLN A 309 3.13 34.41 1.27
N GLN A 310 2.43 34.52 2.40
CA GLN A 310 2.50 35.70 3.27
C GLN A 310 3.90 35.89 3.88
N MET A 311 4.58 34.81 4.27
CA MET A 311 5.97 34.89 4.71
C MET A 311 6.88 35.43 3.61
N ILE A 312 6.72 34.96 2.36
CA ILE A 312 7.49 35.45 1.22
C ILE A 312 7.21 36.94 1.00
N PHE A 313 5.95 37.37 0.98
CA PHE A 313 5.58 38.77 0.75
C PHE A 313 6.14 39.70 1.83
N ALA A 314 6.00 39.32 3.09
CA ALA A 314 6.56 40.09 4.21
C ALA A 314 8.11 40.13 4.16
N SER A 315 8.75 39.04 3.75
CA SER A 315 10.21 38.95 3.66
C SER A 315 10.79 39.73 2.47
N GLU A 316 10.08 39.82 1.36
CA GLU A 316 10.46 40.65 0.22
C GLU A 316 10.46 42.13 0.61
N ARG A 317 9.38 42.61 1.26
CA ARG A 317 9.26 44.00 1.72
C ARG A 317 10.30 44.37 2.79
N SER A 318 10.65 43.42 3.66
CA SER A 318 11.63 43.63 4.74
C SER A 318 13.08 43.34 4.33
N GLY A 319 13.33 42.92 3.07
CA GLY A 319 14.67 42.57 2.58
C GLY A 319 15.26 41.29 3.18
N LYS A 320 14.48 40.48 3.90
CA LYS A 320 14.91 39.25 4.58
C LYS A 320 14.48 37.98 3.84
N LEU A 321 14.36 38.06 2.51
CA LEU A 321 13.86 36.97 1.67
C LEU A 321 14.73 35.71 1.78
N THR A 322 16.06 35.86 1.73
CA THR A 322 17.03 34.76 1.83
C THR A 322 16.86 33.94 3.11
N GLU A 323 16.85 34.62 4.27
CA GLU A 323 16.68 33.98 5.59
C GLU A 323 15.32 33.29 5.71
N THR A 324 14.26 33.97 5.25
CA THR A 324 12.89 33.46 5.32
C THR A 324 12.70 32.22 4.44
N LEU A 325 13.26 32.20 3.24
CA LEU A 325 13.22 31.04 2.34
C LEU A 325 13.94 29.83 2.97
N LYS A 326 15.14 30.02 3.53
CA LYS A 326 15.83 28.95 4.28
C LYS A 326 14.97 28.41 5.41
N ARG A 327 14.33 29.30 6.18
CA ARG A 327 13.44 28.93 7.29
C ARG A 327 12.21 28.16 6.82
N ILE A 328 11.57 28.58 5.71
CA ILE A 328 10.49 27.82 5.05
C ILE A 328 11.00 26.42 4.68
N GLY A 329 12.20 26.34 4.10
CA GLY A 329 12.86 25.09 3.76
C GLY A 329 12.95 24.13 4.94
N LEU A 330 13.48 24.60 6.08
CA LEU A 330 13.63 23.81 7.30
C LEU A 330 12.30 23.38 7.93
N ILE A 331 11.30 24.28 7.97
CA ILE A 331 9.96 23.96 8.50
C ILE A 331 9.32 22.83 7.67
N TYR A 332 9.42 22.92 6.35
CA TYR A 332 8.81 21.92 5.47
C TYR A 332 9.64 20.64 5.37
N GLU A 333 10.94 20.68 5.65
CA GLU A 333 11.77 19.49 5.84
C GLU A 333 11.30 18.69 7.07
N GLU A 334 11.06 19.36 8.20
CA GLU A 334 10.51 18.73 9.40
C GLU A 334 9.11 18.15 9.16
N ARG A 335 8.23 18.88 8.47
CA ARG A 335 6.91 18.37 8.08
C ARG A 335 7.01 17.15 7.18
N THR A 336 7.87 17.21 6.16
CA THR A 336 8.14 16.09 5.25
C THR A 336 8.59 14.85 6.03
N ASP A 337 9.46 15.03 7.02
CA ASP A 337 9.94 13.95 7.89
C ASP A 337 8.80 13.32 8.71
N ASN A 338 7.92 14.14 9.27
CA ASN A 338 6.76 13.67 10.04
C ASN A 338 5.73 12.98 9.14
N THR A 339 5.44 13.55 7.96
CA THR A 339 4.52 12.96 6.98
C THR A 339 5.06 11.63 6.44
N THR A 340 6.38 11.52 6.23
CA THR A 340 7.01 10.27 5.78
C THR A 340 6.92 9.18 6.84
N LYS A 341 7.11 9.50 8.13
CA LYS A 341 6.91 8.56 9.23
C LYS A 341 5.46 8.06 9.28
N ASN A 342 4.50 8.98 9.13
CA ASN A 342 3.08 8.66 9.16
C ASN A 342 2.58 7.94 7.91
N LEU A 343 3.36 7.94 6.81
CA LEU A 343 2.98 7.30 5.57
C LEU A 343 2.78 5.79 5.75
N ALA A 344 3.65 5.14 6.54
CA ALA A 344 3.53 3.71 6.84
C ALA A 344 2.22 3.40 7.59
N THR A 345 1.87 4.21 8.60
CA THR A 345 0.65 4.05 9.40
C THR A 345 -0.62 4.22 8.56
N VAL A 346 -0.61 5.08 7.54
CA VAL A 346 -1.76 5.24 6.63
C VAL A 346 -1.85 4.10 5.61
N LEU A 347 -0.71 3.59 5.16
CA LEU A 347 -0.67 2.49 4.20
C LEU A 347 -1.14 1.16 4.80
N GLU A 348 -0.98 0.96 6.10
CA GLU A 348 -1.36 -0.28 6.79
C GLU A 348 -2.86 -0.60 6.71
N PRO A 349 -3.81 0.29 7.06
CA PRO A 349 -5.24 0.02 6.87
C PRO A 349 -5.62 -0.28 5.41
N VAL A 350 -5.04 0.46 4.46
CA VAL A 350 -5.28 0.23 3.02
C VAL A 350 -4.81 -1.16 2.61
N LEU A 351 -3.65 -1.57 3.12
CA LEU A 351 -3.10 -2.89 2.90
C LEU A 351 -3.96 -3.99 3.51
N LEU A 352 -4.43 -3.82 4.75
CA LEU A 352 -5.31 -4.78 5.41
C LEU A 352 -6.60 -4.98 4.63
N VAL A 353 -7.22 -3.91 4.13
CA VAL A 353 -8.41 -4.00 3.27
C VAL A 353 -8.11 -4.77 1.99
N PHE A 354 -6.97 -4.53 1.36
CA PHE A 354 -6.57 -5.25 0.14
C PHE A 354 -6.32 -6.74 0.40
N VAL A 355 -5.59 -7.06 1.47
CA VAL A 355 -5.32 -8.45 1.88
C VAL A 355 -6.62 -9.16 2.24
N TRP A 356 -7.49 -8.52 3.02
CA TRP A 356 -8.80 -9.05 3.37
C TRP A 356 -9.61 -9.37 2.12
N LEU A 357 -9.69 -8.44 1.16
CA LEU A 357 -10.40 -8.66 -0.10
C LEU A 357 -9.82 -9.84 -0.87
N GLY A 358 -8.49 -9.96 -0.95
CA GLY A 358 -7.82 -11.08 -1.61
C GLY A 358 -8.09 -12.43 -0.93
N VAL A 359 -7.92 -12.49 0.40
CA VAL A 359 -8.12 -13.71 1.20
C VAL A 359 -9.58 -14.16 1.17
N VAL A 360 -10.53 -13.23 1.37
CA VAL A 360 -11.96 -13.55 1.31
C VAL A 360 -12.36 -14.01 -0.08
N SER A 361 -11.85 -13.38 -1.15
CA SER A 361 -12.13 -13.82 -2.53
C SER A 361 -11.67 -15.26 -2.76
N VAL A 362 -10.48 -15.62 -2.28
CA VAL A 362 -9.95 -16.98 -2.38
C VAL A 362 -10.73 -17.96 -1.50
N ALA A 363 -11.07 -17.56 -0.26
CA ALA A 363 -11.86 -18.39 0.65
C ALA A 363 -13.25 -18.67 0.07
N MET A 364 -13.96 -17.66 -0.44
CA MET A 364 -15.25 -17.84 -1.12
C MET A 364 -15.12 -18.75 -2.33
N ALA A 365 -14.03 -18.64 -3.11
CA ALA A 365 -13.81 -19.49 -4.27
C ALA A 365 -13.68 -20.98 -3.92
N VAL A 366 -13.19 -21.30 -2.72
CA VAL A 366 -13.00 -22.68 -2.23
C VAL A 366 -14.21 -23.18 -1.43
N ILE A 367 -14.73 -22.36 -0.50
CA ILE A 367 -15.75 -22.77 0.46
C ILE A 367 -17.15 -22.82 -0.17
N LEU A 368 -17.51 -21.87 -1.04
CA LEU A 368 -18.86 -21.84 -1.64
C LEU A 368 -19.20 -23.13 -2.41
N PRO A 369 -18.32 -23.67 -3.29
CA PRO A 369 -18.58 -24.96 -3.94
C PRO A 369 -18.84 -26.12 -2.97
N ILE A 370 -18.17 -26.11 -1.81
CA ILE A 370 -18.33 -27.16 -0.79
C ILE A 370 -19.72 -27.05 -0.16
N TYR A 371 -20.21 -25.84 0.13
CA TYR A 371 -21.57 -25.66 0.63
C TYR A 371 -22.64 -26.03 -0.39
N SER A 372 -22.46 -25.70 -1.67
CA SER A 372 -23.40 -26.12 -2.72
C SER A 372 -23.47 -27.64 -2.86
N LEU A 373 -22.38 -28.35 -2.58
CA LEU A 373 -22.35 -29.81 -2.57
C LEU A 373 -23.20 -30.37 -1.43
N VAL A 374 -23.03 -29.86 -0.21
CA VAL A 374 -23.83 -30.28 0.94
C VAL A 374 -25.32 -29.91 0.76
N GLY A 375 -25.63 -28.72 0.24
CA GLY A 375 -27.00 -28.30 -0.01
C GLY A 375 -27.70 -29.05 -1.14
N GLY A 376 -26.98 -29.41 -2.21
CA GLY A 376 -27.51 -30.19 -3.33
C GLY A 376 -27.86 -31.63 -2.96
N LEU A 377 -27.15 -32.23 -1.99
CA LEU A 377 -27.48 -33.55 -1.45
C LEU A 377 -28.84 -33.58 -0.75
N ASN A 378 -29.28 -32.45 -0.16
CA ASN A 378 -30.58 -32.36 0.52
C ASN A 378 -31.77 -32.22 -0.46
N GLN A 379 -31.57 -31.78 -1.70
CA GLN A 379 -32.66 -31.62 -2.68
C GLN A 379 -33.03 -32.92 -3.40
N ASN A 380 -32.07 -33.83 -3.59
CA ASN A 380 -32.30 -35.10 -4.29
C ASN A 380 -32.96 -36.19 -3.43
N GLN A 381 -33.30 -35.91 -2.16
CA GLN A 381 -34.11 -36.82 -1.32
C GLN A 381 -35.62 -36.50 -1.34
N ASN A 382 -36.05 -35.45 -2.03
CA ASN A 382 -37.47 -35.23 -2.30
C ASN A 382 -37.84 -35.98 -3.58
N ASN A 383 -38.31 -37.22 -3.41
CA ASN A 383 -38.82 -38.11 -4.46
C ASN A 383 -39.58 -37.33 -5.55
N PRO A 384 -39.36 -37.60 -6.85
CA PRO A 384 -40.28 -37.12 -7.87
C PRO A 384 -41.66 -37.71 -7.55
N THR A 385 -42.64 -36.84 -7.36
CA THR A 385 -44.06 -37.22 -7.38
C THR A 385 -44.31 -38.12 -8.59
N PRO A 386 -44.98 -39.27 -8.45
CA PRO A 386 -45.34 -40.06 -9.61
C PRO A 386 -46.15 -39.19 -10.57
N PRO A 387 -46.05 -39.39 -11.90
CA PRO A 387 -46.92 -38.69 -12.84
C PRO A 387 -48.39 -38.92 -12.47
N PRO A 388 -49.31 -37.99 -12.78
CA PRO A 388 -50.73 -38.18 -12.54
C PRO A 388 -51.17 -39.48 -13.20
N ALA A 389 -51.71 -40.41 -12.41
CA ALA A 389 -52.23 -41.67 -12.93
C ALA A 389 -53.33 -41.35 -13.97
N GLU A 390 -53.14 -41.80 -15.21
CA GLU A 390 -54.25 -41.94 -16.15
C GLU A 390 -55.28 -42.87 -15.52
N GLU A 391 -56.55 -42.45 -15.60
CA GLU A 391 -57.70 -43.14 -15.03
C GLU A 391 -57.93 -44.45 -15.80
N ILE A 392 -57.26 -45.53 -15.38
CA ILE A 392 -57.54 -46.88 -15.84
C ILE A 392 -58.66 -47.44 -14.97
N ILE A 393 -59.84 -47.61 -15.57
CA ILE A 393 -60.95 -48.34 -14.99
C ILE A 393 -60.49 -49.78 -14.76
N LEU A 394 -60.33 -50.18 -13.50
CA LEU A 394 -60.03 -51.55 -13.11
C LEU A 394 -61.30 -52.24 -12.62
N GLU A 395 -61.71 -53.29 -13.33
CA GLU A 395 -62.57 -54.33 -12.77
C GLU A 395 -61.78 -55.10 -11.68
N ASN A 396 -62.45 -55.29 -10.54
CA ASN A 396 -62.05 -56.03 -9.33
C ASN A 396 -61.60 -57.50 -9.60
N PRO A 397 -61.04 -58.23 -8.61
CA PRO A 397 -59.99 -57.92 -7.63
C PRO A 397 -58.92 -59.06 -7.59
N THR A 398 -58.10 -59.07 -6.53
CA THR A 398 -57.24 -60.16 -6.00
C THR A 398 -55.82 -60.28 -6.56
N GLU A 399 -54.86 -59.64 -5.88
CA GLU A 399 -53.72 -60.33 -5.27
C GLU A 399 -53.01 -59.39 -4.28
N ILE A 400 -52.82 -59.88 -3.07
CA ILE A 400 -52.18 -59.17 -1.96
C ILE A 400 -50.69 -59.51 -2.03
N PHE A 401 -49.84 -58.50 -2.24
CA PHE A 401 -48.43 -58.57 -1.87
C PHE A 401 -48.17 -57.48 -0.82
N GLU A 402 -47.78 -57.93 0.38
CA GLU A 402 -47.36 -57.07 1.49
C GLU A 402 -46.04 -56.38 1.14
N GLU A 403 -45.98 -55.06 1.31
CA GLU A 403 -44.76 -54.27 1.22
C GLU A 403 -44.33 -53.88 2.64
N ASP A 404 -43.13 -54.28 3.03
CA ASP A 404 -42.53 -54.05 4.35
C ASP A 404 -42.47 -52.55 4.68
N ILE A 405 -43.17 -52.16 5.75
CA ILE A 405 -43.14 -50.81 6.30
C ILE A 405 -41.87 -50.66 7.14
N ILE A 406 -40.88 -49.92 6.64
CA ILE A 406 -39.78 -49.38 7.47
C ILE A 406 -40.37 -48.24 8.31
N PRO A 407 -40.31 -48.28 9.66
CA PRO A 407 -40.87 -47.19 10.46
C PRO A 407 -40.01 -45.94 10.34
N LYS A 408 -40.68 -44.82 10.03
CA LYS A 408 -40.14 -43.46 10.10
C LYS A 408 -39.90 -43.14 11.57
N GLU A 409 -38.63 -42.99 11.97
CA GLU A 409 -38.25 -42.57 13.32
C GLU A 409 -38.79 -41.15 13.56
N GLU A 410 -39.82 -41.00 14.41
CA GLU A 410 -40.34 -39.70 14.82
C GLU A 410 -39.28 -38.97 15.66
N GLU A 411 -38.68 -37.92 15.11
CA GLU A 411 -37.76 -37.07 15.86
C GLU A 411 -38.53 -36.36 16.99
N LYS A 412 -38.21 -36.74 18.24
CA LYS A 412 -38.82 -36.21 19.46
C LYS A 412 -38.22 -34.84 19.80
N ILE A 413 -38.80 -33.78 19.23
CA ILE A 413 -38.32 -32.40 19.35
C ILE A 413 -39.10 -31.62 20.43
N ILE A 414 -38.38 -30.79 21.18
CA ILE A 414 -38.93 -29.90 22.19
C ILE A 414 -38.36 -28.48 22.13
N GLN A 415 -39.21 -27.48 22.38
CA GLN A 415 -38.86 -26.07 22.47
C GLN A 415 -38.97 -25.55 23.90
N ILE A 416 -37.99 -24.76 24.35
CA ILE A 416 -37.99 -24.19 25.71
C ILE A 416 -38.84 -22.92 25.75
N LEU A 417 -39.78 -22.87 26.69
CA LEU A 417 -40.66 -21.73 26.97
C LEU A 417 -39.97 -20.66 27.82
N SER A 418 -40.56 -19.46 27.86
CA SER A 418 -40.05 -18.36 28.69
C SER A 418 -40.18 -18.69 30.18
N THR A 419 -39.09 -18.52 30.94
CA THR A 419 -39.08 -18.65 32.40
C THR A 419 -38.92 -17.28 33.04
N GLU A 420 -39.44 -17.08 34.26
CA GLU A 420 -39.26 -15.82 35.02
C GLU A 420 -37.77 -15.47 35.25
N THR A 421 -36.91 -16.49 35.30
CA THR A 421 -35.47 -16.36 35.51
C THR A 421 -34.67 -16.17 34.22
N GLY A 422 -35.30 -16.26 33.04
CA GLY A 422 -34.65 -16.10 31.72
C GLY A 422 -33.79 -17.29 31.27
N PHE A 423 -33.76 -18.38 32.02
CA PHE A 423 -33.08 -19.63 31.69
C PHE A 423 -33.74 -20.81 32.41
N LEU A 424 -33.54 -22.03 31.88
CA LEU A 424 -33.95 -23.29 32.47
C LEU A 424 -32.72 -24.11 32.85
N ASN A 425 -32.69 -24.63 34.08
CA ASN A 425 -31.56 -25.41 34.59
C ASN A 425 -31.59 -26.84 34.05
N VAL A 426 -30.46 -27.30 33.52
CA VAL A 426 -30.24 -28.69 33.13
C VAL A 426 -29.54 -29.43 34.27
N ARG A 427 -30.11 -30.57 34.69
CA ARG A 427 -29.69 -31.30 35.88
C ARG A 427 -29.15 -32.69 35.56
N SER A 428 -28.37 -33.25 36.49
CA SER A 428 -27.83 -34.61 36.37
C SER A 428 -28.87 -35.72 36.51
N GLU A 429 -29.96 -35.46 37.23
CA GLU A 429 -31.03 -36.43 37.52
C GLU A 429 -32.40 -35.73 37.41
N PRO A 430 -33.50 -36.46 37.16
CA PRO A 430 -34.86 -35.92 37.00
C PRO A 430 -35.49 -35.53 38.35
N ASN A 431 -34.82 -34.68 39.12
CA ASN A 431 -35.33 -34.14 40.38
C ASN A 431 -34.84 -32.70 40.64
N LYS A 432 -35.64 -31.91 41.38
CA LYS A 432 -35.35 -30.48 41.63
C LYS A 432 -34.12 -30.24 42.53
N LYS A 433 -33.60 -31.28 43.22
CA LYS A 433 -32.45 -31.20 44.14
C LYS A 433 -31.12 -31.61 43.50
N ALA A 434 -31.14 -32.18 42.30
CA ALA A 434 -29.98 -32.70 41.60
C ALA A 434 -29.02 -31.58 41.16
N LYS A 435 -27.75 -31.92 40.98
CA LYS A 435 -26.69 -30.98 40.57
C LYS A 435 -27.02 -30.37 39.21
N ILE A 436 -26.90 -29.05 39.10
CA ILE A 436 -27.07 -28.32 37.85
C ILE A 436 -25.79 -28.50 37.02
N ILE A 437 -25.92 -29.05 35.82
CA ILE A 437 -24.82 -29.30 34.88
C ILE A 437 -24.71 -28.12 33.90
N SER A 438 -25.83 -27.59 33.43
CA SER A 438 -25.84 -26.51 32.43
C SER A 438 -27.13 -25.68 32.51
N LYS A 439 -27.23 -24.65 31.66
CA LYS A 439 -28.40 -23.78 31.51
C LYS A 439 -28.76 -23.66 30.04
N VAL A 440 -30.05 -23.75 29.75
CA VAL A 440 -30.62 -23.60 28.41
C VAL A 440 -31.58 -22.41 28.41
N TYR A 441 -31.75 -21.76 27.26
CA TYR A 441 -32.43 -20.47 27.15
C TYR A 441 -33.76 -20.59 26.38
N PRO A 442 -34.76 -19.74 26.68
CA PRO A 442 -36.03 -19.71 25.95
C PRO A 442 -35.84 -19.59 24.44
N GLY A 443 -36.66 -20.32 23.68
CA GLY A 443 -36.57 -20.41 22.21
C GLY A 443 -35.56 -21.43 21.69
N GLY A 444 -34.74 -22.04 22.55
CA GLY A 444 -33.87 -23.15 22.18
C GLY A 444 -34.66 -24.42 21.83
N ILE A 445 -34.24 -25.10 20.76
CA ILE A 445 -34.85 -26.34 20.26
C ILE A 445 -33.87 -27.49 20.54
N TYR A 446 -34.37 -28.55 21.16
CA TYR A 446 -33.58 -29.73 21.55
C TYR A 446 -34.32 -31.00 21.19
N THR A 447 -33.59 -32.05 20.83
CA THR A 447 -34.13 -33.41 20.78
C THR A 447 -34.03 -34.05 22.16
N PHE A 448 -35.04 -34.81 22.55
CA PHE A 448 -35.02 -35.57 23.81
C PHE A 448 -35.04 -37.07 23.55
N GLU A 449 -34.30 -37.81 24.36
CA GLU A 449 -34.17 -39.27 24.23
C GLU A 449 -35.08 -40.02 25.21
N GLU A 450 -35.22 -39.49 26.42
CA GLU A 450 -36.00 -40.10 27.51
C GLU A 450 -36.93 -39.07 28.18
N GLU A 451 -38.11 -39.55 28.60
CA GLU A 451 -39.08 -38.81 29.39
C GLU A 451 -39.40 -39.57 30.67
N GLN A 452 -39.20 -38.96 31.84
CA GLN A 452 -39.49 -39.56 33.15
C GLN A 452 -40.11 -38.53 34.09
N ASN A 453 -41.31 -38.80 34.61
CA ASN A 453 -41.99 -37.96 35.61
C ASN A 453 -42.00 -36.45 35.27
N ASN A 454 -42.35 -36.09 34.03
CA ASN A 454 -42.32 -34.72 33.51
C ASN A 454 -40.91 -34.09 33.44
N TRP A 455 -39.87 -34.90 33.26
CA TRP A 455 -38.51 -34.46 32.91
C TRP A 455 -38.08 -35.06 31.58
N TYR A 456 -37.34 -34.28 30.80
CA TYR A 456 -36.83 -34.66 29.48
C TYR A 456 -35.31 -34.70 29.49
N LEU A 457 -34.72 -35.81 29.05
CA LEU A 457 -33.28 -35.95 28.87
C LEU A 457 -32.88 -35.37 27.51
N ILE A 458 -32.18 -34.24 27.53
CA ILE A 458 -31.70 -33.55 26.32
C ILE A 458 -30.20 -33.72 26.13
N ALA A 459 -29.76 -33.74 24.88
CA ALA A 459 -28.35 -33.63 24.53
C ALA A 459 -27.92 -32.15 24.51
N ILE A 460 -26.84 -31.85 25.22
CA ILE A 460 -26.21 -30.53 25.27
C ILE A 460 -24.94 -30.57 24.41
N GLY A 461 -24.53 -29.43 23.86
CA GLY A 461 -23.26 -29.33 23.12
C GLY A 461 -22.07 -29.90 23.92
N ASN A 462 -21.15 -30.56 23.22
CA ASN A 462 -20.03 -31.38 23.74
C ASN A 462 -20.36 -32.84 24.13
N GLY A 463 -21.56 -33.34 23.83
CA GLY A 463 -21.90 -34.76 24.05
C GLY A 463 -22.34 -35.10 25.48
N GLU A 464 -22.53 -34.09 26.32
CA GLU A 464 -23.11 -34.24 27.65
C GLU A 464 -24.64 -34.27 27.57
N LYS A 465 -25.29 -35.10 28.39
CA LYS A 465 -26.75 -35.21 28.47
C LYS A 465 -27.23 -34.74 29.84
N GLY A 466 -28.42 -34.16 29.90
CA GLY A 466 -29.01 -33.77 31.18
C GLY A 466 -30.50 -33.53 31.12
N TRP A 467 -31.11 -33.52 32.30
CA TRP A 467 -32.55 -33.47 32.48
C TRP A 467 -33.06 -32.05 32.62
N ILE A 468 -34.12 -31.73 31.91
CA ILE A 468 -34.87 -30.47 32.04
C ILE A 468 -36.31 -30.73 32.48
N LEU A 469 -36.88 -29.79 33.22
CA LEU A 469 -38.25 -29.89 33.74
C LEU A 469 -39.26 -29.55 32.63
N GLY A 470 -40.24 -30.41 32.45
CA GLY A 470 -41.23 -30.33 31.37
C GLY A 470 -42.23 -29.20 31.45
N ASP A 471 -42.44 -28.61 32.63
CA ASP A 471 -43.35 -27.48 32.83
C ASP A 471 -42.98 -26.24 31.97
N TYR A 472 -41.73 -26.19 31.51
CA TYR A 472 -41.18 -25.08 30.72
C TYR A 472 -40.82 -25.50 29.30
N VAL A 473 -41.47 -26.55 28.77
CA VAL A 473 -41.14 -27.15 27.50
C VAL A 473 -42.41 -27.39 26.67
N LYS A 474 -42.35 -27.08 25.37
CA LYS A 474 -43.40 -27.38 24.38
C LYS A 474 -42.93 -28.49 23.43
N LYS A 475 -43.67 -29.59 23.34
CA LYS A 475 -43.43 -30.66 22.35
C LYS A 475 -43.95 -30.21 20.98
N GLU A 476 -43.23 -30.56 19.92
CA GLU A 476 -43.73 -30.40 18.57
C GLU A 476 -44.88 -31.39 18.34
N GLY A 477 -46.11 -30.89 18.22
CA GLY A 477 -47.35 -31.68 18.10
C GLY A 477 -48.40 -31.50 19.21
N GLU A 478 -48.13 -30.73 20.27
CA GLU A 478 -49.17 -30.33 21.26
C GLU A 478 -49.86 -29.01 20.84
N ASP A 479 -51.17 -29.08 20.53
CA ASP A 479 -52.04 -27.94 20.21
C ASP A 479 -52.11 -26.89 21.34
N GLU A 480 -52.27 -25.62 20.93
CA GLU A 480 -52.32 -24.42 21.77
C GLU A 480 -53.38 -24.49 22.88
N ASN A 481 -52.99 -24.86 24.11
CA ASN A 481 -53.83 -24.61 25.29
C ASN A 481 -53.11 -24.45 26.64
N LYS A 482 -51.78 -24.43 26.70
CA LYS A 482 -51.03 -24.23 27.97
C LYS A 482 -50.62 -22.78 28.26
N GLU A 483 -50.75 -21.86 27.31
CA GLU A 483 -50.29 -20.47 27.46
C GLU A 483 -51.25 -19.57 28.29
N LYS A 484 -52.42 -20.08 28.70
CA LYS A 484 -53.42 -19.30 29.46
C LYS A 484 -53.42 -19.51 30.98
N ASN A 485 -52.89 -20.63 31.50
CA ASN A 485 -52.97 -20.91 32.94
C ASN A 485 -51.79 -20.40 33.79
N ALA A 486 -50.74 -19.83 33.18
CA ALA A 486 -49.65 -19.22 33.95
C ALA A 486 -49.93 -17.75 34.33
N ASN A 487 -50.81 -17.06 33.60
CA ASN A 487 -51.08 -15.64 33.79
C ASN A 487 -52.27 -15.33 34.71
N GLU A 488 -53.12 -16.30 35.06
CA GLU A 488 -54.28 -16.07 35.94
C GLU A 488 -53.98 -16.31 37.43
N THR A 489 -52.98 -17.12 37.79
CA THR A 489 -52.63 -17.39 39.20
C THR A 489 -51.88 -16.21 39.86
N THR A 490 -51.23 -15.34 39.08
CA THR A 490 -50.47 -14.19 39.62
C THR A 490 -51.33 -12.96 39.90
N ILE A 491 -52.60 -12.95 39.48
CA ILE A 491 -53.49 -11.78 39.64
C ILE A 491 -54.31 -11.88 40.94
N ILE A 492 -54.59 -13.09 41.45
CA ILE A 492 -55.42 -13.27 42.65
C ILE A 492 -54.61 -13.11 43.95
N GLU A 493 -53.29 -13.35 43.94
CA GLU A 493 -52.45 -13.24 45.16
C GLU A 493 -51.90 -11.82 45.41
N LYS A 494 -52.17 -10.86 44.51
CA LYS A 494 -51.69 -9.47 44.61
C LYS A 494 -52.74 -8.44 45.04
N GLU A 495 -54.00 -8.83 45.24
CA GLU A 495 -55.04 -7.93 45.78
C GLU A 495 -55.35 -8.15 47.27
N GLU A 496 -54.79 -9.18 47.93
CA GLU A 496 -55.03 -9.45 49.36
C GLU A 496 -53.91 -8.99 50.32
N THR A 497 -52.89 -8.27 49.85
CA THR A 497 -51.77 -7.81 50.71
C THR A 497 -51.46 -6.31 50.60
N VAL A 498 -52.48 -5.47 50.38
CA VAL A 498 -52.39 -4.01 50.60
C VAL A 498 -53.69 -3.46 51.20
N THR A 499 -54.08 -3.98 52.37
CA THR A 499 -54.92 -3.30 53.36
C THR A 499 -54.67 -3.95 54.71
N GLU A 500 -54.47 -3.11 55.73
CA GLU A 500 -54.32 -3.43 57.17
C GLU A 500 -52.88 -3.59 57.72
N GLU A 501 -52.49 -2.51 58.40
CA GLU A 501 -51.57 -2.35 59.57
C GLU A 501 -50.07 -2.67 59.47
#